data_AF-A0A7R9VSX0-F1
#
_entry.id   AF-A0A7R9VSX0-F1
#
_cell.length_a   1.000
_cell.length_b   1.000
_cell.length_c   1.000
_cell.angle_alpha   90.00
_cell.angle_beta   90.00
_cell.angle_gamma   90.00
#
_symmetry.space_group_name_H-M   'P 1'
#
loop_
_entity.id
_entity.type
_entity.pdbx_description
1 polymer ?
#
loop_
_entity_poly.entity_id
_entity_poly.type
_entity_poly.pdbx_seq_one_letter_code
_entity_poly.pdbx_strand_id
1 'polypeptide(L)'
;GERKGDDRPPSLGCILAHNMGLGKSLQTVALLHTMLAHPALVKKGATGKRKSPRIFSRALLVVPVNTIANWENEFRKWIGNLGSGGGIGGGGGRDAKRSQEVPSVRFYNLNSVPSYHRSAMIAKWTATGGVLCTSSATFSPLCKPFLTTEGEGGGTDAAAAAERRRKVKSDPVYKALLNPGPDVIVLDEGHTMLKNSTTRIYKSLSAVKTSRRVVLTGTPLQNNLTEYFLMADWVSPGILGTEAAFNAKFTGPIMDGMARDSSADAIALHDARLTELHSVLSPFVHRRGADVLRDDPSIPPMQQAVLHVRQSKMQVKLYRAFKLYKKRSDAGNNFFDQYQKLRPVSNHPATLLYTVRSRAADEGVGG
;
A
#
# COMPACT_ATOMS: atom_id res chain seq x y z
N GLY A 1 -29.04 -1.84 -29.05
CA GLY A 1 -28.03 -0.77 -29.09
C GLY A 1 -26.69 -1.39 -28.74
N GLU A 2 -25.91 -1.74 -29.75
CA GLU A 2 -24.59 -2.35 -29.61
C GLU A 2 -23.65 -1.38 -28.89
N ARG A 3 -23.13 -1.79 -27.72
CA ARG A 3 -22.03 -1.09 -27.08
C ARG A 3 -20.80 -1.29 -27.97
N LYS A 4 -20.34 -0.22 -28.62
CA LYS A 4 -19.00 -0.18 -29.24
C LYS A 4 -18.00 -0.72 -28.22
N GLY A 5 -17.37 -1.85 -28.57
CA GLY A 5 -16.30 -2.45 -27.81
C GLY A 5 -15.19 -1.42 -27.64
N ASP A 6 -14.85 -1.15 -26.40
CA ASP A 6 -13.69 -0.37 -26.05
C ASP A 6 -12.45 -1.22 -26.39
N ASP A 7 -11.81 -0.99 -27.54
CA ASP A 7 -10.64 -1.72 -28.06
C ASP A 7 -9.36 -1.57 -27.18
N ARG A 8 -9.51 -1.04 -25.96
CA ARG A 8 -8.40 -0.94 -25.00
C ARG A 8 -8.06 -2.33 -24.47
N PRO A 9 -6.77 -2.74 -24.50
CA PRO A 9 -6.37 -4.04 -23.96
C PRO A 9 -6.81 -4.14 -22.49
N PRO A 10 -7.35 -5.30 -22.06
CA PRO A 10 -7.82 -5.45 -20.69
C PRO A 10 -6.67 -5.19 -19.72
N SER A 11 -6.89 -4.26 -18.78
CA SER A 11 -5.92 -3.99 -17.73
C SER A 11 -5.65 -5.25 -16.92
N LEU A 12 -4.39 -5.67 -16.82
CA LEU A 12 -3.99 -6.85 -16.04
C LEU A 12 -3.83 -6.56 -14.53
N GLY A 13 -4.03 -5.31 -14.13
CA GLY A 13 -3.98 -4.86 -12.74
C GLY A 13 -5.37 -4.66 -12.12
N CYS A 14 -5.42 -4.55 -10.80
CA CYS A 14 -6.65 -4.36 -10.03
C CYS A 14 -6.40 -3.47 -8.79
N ILE A 15 -7.38 -2.63 -8.47
CA ILE A 15 -7.46 -1.89 -7.20
C ILE A 15 -8.61 -2.47 -6.38
N LEU A 16 -8.27 -3.13 -5.28
CA LEU A 16 -9.22 -3.64 -4.30
C LEU A 16 -9.50 -2.56 -3.24
N ALA A 17 -10.51 -1.77 -3.52
CA ALA A 17 -10.96 -0.59 -2.79
C ALA A 17 -12.07 -0.90 -1.78
N HIS A 18 -11.92 -2.00 -1.03
CA HIS A 18 -12.91 -2.41 -0.03
C HIS A 18 -12.66 -1.69 1.30
N ASN A 19 -13.71 -1.25 1.98
CA ASN A 19 -13.61 -0.69 3.34
C ASN A 19 -12.81 -1.61 4.29
N MET A 20 -12.18 -1.01 5.30
CA MET A 20 -11.47 -1.75 6.34
C MET A 20 -12.42 -2.75 7.03
N GLY A 21 -11.94 -3.97 7.28
CA GLY A 21 -12.75 -5.04 7.89
C GLY A 21 -13.38 -6.04 6.91
N LEU A 22 -13.45 -5.74 5.61
CA LEU A 22 -14.05 -6.64 4.60
C LEU A 22 -13.16 -7.82 4.14
N GLY A 23 -12.07 -8.12 4.85
CA GLY A 23 -11.25 -9.31 4.55
C GLY A 23 -10.39 -9.22 3.27
N LYS A 24 -9.88 -8.04 2.91
CA LYS A 24 -8.94 -7.87 1.77
C LYS A 24 -7.71 -8.78 1.86
N SER A 25 -7.21 -9.01 3.09
CA SER A 25 -6.08 -9.92 3.35
C SER A 25 -6.40 -11.34 2.89
N LEU A 26 -7.52 -11.91 3.33
CA LEU A 26 -7.98 -13.24 2.93
C LEU A 26 -8.17 -13.35 1.42
N GLN A 27 -8.85 -12.38 0.79
CA GLN A 27 -9.04 -12.38 -0.67
C GLN A 27 -7.69 -12.41 -1.41
N THR A 28 -6.72 -11.64 -0.92
CA THR A 28 -5.36 -11.61 -1.48
C THR A 28 -4.63 -12.92 -1.26
N VAL A 29 -4.70 -13.50 -0.06
CA VAL A 29 -4.10 -14.80 0.27
C VAL A 29 -4.68 -15.90 -0.64
N ALA A 30 -5.99 -15.94 -0.82
CA ALA A 30 -6.67 -16.89 -1.69
C ALA A 30 -6.26 -16.72 -3.17
N LEU A 31 -6.15 -15.47 -3.64
CA LEU A 31 -5.67 -15.16 -5.00
C LEU A 31 -4.24 -15.67 -5.19
N LEU A 32 -3.32 -15.28 -4.30
CA LEU A 32 -1.91 -15.66 -4.39
C LEU A 32 -1.72 -17.17 -4.25
N HIS A 33 -2.49 -17.82 -3.36
CA HIS A 33 -2.51 -19.26 -3.23
C HIS A 33 -2.94 -19.93 -4.54
N THR A 34 -4.06 -19.50 -5.11
CA THR A 34 -4.57 -20.03 -6.39
C THR A 34 -3.54 -19.85 -7.49
N MET A 35 -2.95 -18.66 -7.63
CA MET A 35 -1.94 -18.38 -8.65
C MET A 35 -0.71 -19.30 -8.54
N LEU A 36 -0.24 -19.55 -7.31
CA LEU A 36 1.00 -20.28 -7.06
C LEU A 36 0.79 -21.81 -6.97
N ALA A 37 -0.39 -22.27 -6.58
CA ALA A 37 -0.67 -23.67 -6.31
C ALA A 37 -1.45 -24.37 -7.44
N HIS A 38 -2.39 -23.67 -8.10
CA HIS A 38 -3.40 -24.33 -8.93
C HIS A 38 -2.78 -25.12 -10.12
N PRO A 39 -3.15 -26.40 -10.31
CA PRO A 39 -2.54 -27.27 -11.33
C PRO A 39 -2.70 -26.75 -12.77
N ALA A 40 -3.83 -26.09 -13.08
CA ALA A 40 -4.07 -25.52 -14.41
C ALA A 40 -3.11 -24.37 -14.75
N LEU A 41 -2.41 -23.80 -13.76
CA LEU A 41 -1.44 -22.72 -13.95
C LEU A 41 0.00 -23.25 -14.07
N VAL A 42 0.16 -24.55 -14.29
CA VAL A 42 1.41 -25.19 -14.67
C VAL A 42 1.47 -25.22 -16.20
N LYS A 43 2.57 -24.75 -16.82
CA LYS A 43 2.72 -24.88 -18.27
C LYS A 43 2.69 -26.37 -18.61
N LYS A 44 1.84 -26.81 -19.54
CA LYS A 44 1.94 -28.20 -20.06
C LYS A 44 3.22 -28.30 -20.90
N GLY A 45 4.19 -29.10 -20.45
CA GLY A 45 5.39 -29.37 -21.24
C GLY A 45 5.07 -30.21 -22.48
N ALA A 46 5.73 -29.94 -23.60
CA ALA A 46 5.56 -30.70 -24.85
C ALA A 46 6.10 -32.14 -24.78
N THR A 47 6.89 -32.52 -23.78
CA THR A 47 7.47 -33.86 -23.65
C THR A 47 7.73 -34.23 -22.18
N GLY A 48 7.18 -35.37 -21.76
CA GLY A 48 6.98 -35.79 -20.36
C GLY A 48 8.20 -36.16 -19.53
N LYS A 49 9.30 -35.39 -19.51
CA LYS A 49 10.47 -35.69 -18.65
C LYS A 49 11.10 -34.53 -17.86
N ARG A 50 10.40 -33.39 -17.69
CA ARG A 50 10.85 -32.33 -16.76
C ARG A 50 9.65 -31.71 -16.04
N LYS A 51 9.75 -31.48 -14.72
CA LYS A 51 8.76 -30.69 -13.95
C LYS A 51 8.46 -29.42 -14.73
N SER A 52 7.27 -29.32 -15.28
CA SER A 52 6.96 -28.22 -16.18
C SER A 52 6.91 -26.91 -15.38
N PRO A 53 7.51 -25.82 -15.88
CA PRO A 53 7.58 -24.57 -15.12
C PRO A 53 6.18 -23.99 -14.91
N ARG A 54 5.90 -23.48 -13.71
CA ARG A 54 4.64 -22.78 -13.44
C ARG A 54 4.56 -21.48 -14.24
N ILE A 55 3.36 -21.08 -14.64
CA ILE A 55 3.09 -19.77 -15.24
C ILE A 55 3.35 -18.67 -14.20
N PHE A 56 3.00 -18.95 -12.94
CA PHE A 56 3.23 -18.09 -11.79
C PHE A 56 4.06 -18.83 -10.75
N SER A 57 5.12 -18.18 -10.32
CA SER A 57 6.10 -18.74 -9.38
C SER A 57 6.45 -17.77 -8.27
N ARG A 58 6.44 -16.47 -8.52
CA ARG A 58 6.98 -15.45 -7.63
C ARG A 58 5.99 -14.32 -7.45
N ALA A 59 5.48 -14.15 -6.23
CA ALA A 59 4.66 -13.02 -5.84
C ALA A 59 5.44 -12.11 -4.89
N LEU A 60 5.36 -10.79 -5.11
CA LEU A 60 5.94 -9.78 -4.22
C LEU A 60 4.81 -9.05 -3.49
N LEU A 61 4.86 -9.04 -2.17
CA LEU A 61 3.93 -8.35 -1.29
C LEU A 61 4.67 -7.21 -0.59
N VAL A 62 4.30 -5.96 -0.89
CA VAL A 62 4.90 -4.77 -0.28
C VAL A 62 3.88 -4.12 0.64
N VAL A 63 4.22 -4.00 1.92
CA VAL A 63 3.27 -3.60 2.97
C VAL A 63 3.84 -2.53 3.89
N PRO A 64 3.03 -1.81 4.66
CA PRO A 64 3.50 -1.00 5.77
C PRO A 64 4.29 -1.82 6.79
N VAL A 65 5.29 -1.20 7.44
CA VAL A 65 6.17 -1.93 8.39
C VAL A 65 5.37 -2.59 9.52
N ASN A 66 4.34 -1.89 10.01
CA ASN A 66 3.48 -2.31 11.10
C ASN A 66 2.52 -3.47 10.73
N THR A 67 2.31 -3.77 9.46
CA THR A 67 1.39 -4.84 9.05
C THR A 67 2.10 -6.12 8.60
N ILE A 68 3.44 -6.15 8.53
CA ILE A 68 4.20 -7.34 8.12
C ILE A 68 3.85 -8.56 8.98
N ALA A 69 3.87 -8.41 10.30
CA ALA A 69 3.56 -9.52 11.22
C ALA A 69 2.11 -10.00 11.04
N ASN A 70 1.18 -9.09 10.76
CA ASN A 70 -0.22 -9.43 10.49
C ASN A 70 -0.33 -10.24 9.20
N TRP A 71 0.36 -9.85 8.12
CA TRP A 71 0.39 -10.62 6.88
C TRP A 71 0.99 -12.01 7.08
N GLU A 72 2.08 -12.12 7.83
CA GLU A 72 2.66 -13.43 8.16
C GLU A 72 1.67 -14.32 8.92
N ASN A 73 0.94 -13.75 9.88
CA ASN A 73 -0.11 -14.44 10.62
C ASN A 73 -1.29 -14.84 9.73
N GLU A 74 -1.72 -13.99 8.79
CA GLU A 74 -2.79 -14.30 7.84
C GLU A 74 -2.39 -15.48 6.93
N PHE A 75 -1.18 -15.45 6.37
CA PHE A 75 -0.67 -16.57 5.57
C PHE A 75 -0.60 -17.87 6.38
N ARG A 76 -0.12 -17.81 7.63
CA ARG A 76 -0.09 -18.98 8.53
C ARG A 76 -1.50 -19.48 8.86
N LYS A 77 -2.43 -18.57 9.15
CA LYS A 77 -3.83 -18.87 9.51
C LYS A 77 -4.57 -19.59 8.38
N TRP A 78 -4.44 -19.11 7.15
CA TRP A 78 -5.27 -19.58 6.03
C TRP A 78 -4.63 -20.68 5.18
N ILE A 79 -3.29 -20.71 5.05
CA ILE A 79 -2.58 -21.74 4.25
C ILE A 79 -1.99 -22.85 5.14
N GLY A 80 -1.91 -22.63 6.45
CA GLY A 80 -1.35 -23.61 7.40
C GLY A 80 0.18 -23.59 7.41
N ASN A 81 0.80 -24.76 7.61
CA ASN A 81 2.25 -24.85 7.83
C ASN A 81 3.03 -24.36 6.58
N LEU A 82 3.64 -23.19 6.73
CA LEU A 82 4.49 -22.51 5.76
C LEU A 82 5.82 -23.27 5.59
N GLY A 83 5.78 -24.44 4.97
CA GLY A 83 6.97 -25.15 4.49
C GLY A 83 7.98 -25.61 5.54
N SER A 84 7.63 -25.72 6.83
CA SER A 84 8.44 -26.43 7.81
C SER A 84 7.70 -27.68 8.25
N GLY A 85 8.29 -28.86 8.01
CA GLY A 85 7.87 -30.08 8.68
C GLY A 85 8.06 -29.87 10.18
N GLY A 86 6.96 -29.72 10.91
CA GLY A 86 6.97 -29.43 12.33
C GLY A 86 5.67 -28.75 12.73
N GLY A 87 4.70 -29.56 13.15
CA GLY A 87 3.45 -29.07 13.70
C GLY A 87 3.71 -28.31 14.99
N ILE A 88 3.20 -27.08 15.07
CA ILE A 88 2.91 -26.43 16.34
C ILE A 88 1.47 -25.96 16.25
N GLY A 89 0.59 -26.78 16.81
CA GLY A 89 -0.86 -26.63 16.80
C GLY A 89 -1.47 -27.84 17.50
N GLY A 90 -1.19 -27.96 18.81
CA GLY A 90 -1.78 -28.97 19.67
C GLY A 90 -3.30 -28.86 19.66
N GLY A 91 -3.94 -29.96 19.28
CA GLY A 91 -5.39 -30.08 19.14
C GLY A 91 -5.71 -31.45 18.55
N GLY A 92 -5.32 -32.51 19.25
CA GLY A 92 -5.58 -33.89 18.88
C GLY A 92 -7.08 -34.22 18.95
N GLY A 93 -7.83 -33.83 17.92
CA GLY A 93 -9.16 -34.31 17.62
C GLY A 93 -9.09 -35.43 16.58
N ARG A 94 -9.75 -36.56 16.85
CA ARG A 94 -9.74 -37.80 16.06
C ARG A 94 -10.38 -37.71 14.65
N ASP A 95 -10.76 -36.51 14.20
CA ASP A 95 -11.54 -36.30 12.96
C ASP A 95 -10.74 -35.74 11.77
N ALA A 96 -9.40 -35.64 11.86
CA ALA A 96 -8.57 -35.05 10.81
C ALA A 96 -8.21 -36.01 9.65
N LYS A 97 -9.08 -36.96 9.28
CA LYS A 97 -8.75 -38.03 8.31
C LYS A 97 -9.23 -37.80 6.87
N ARG A 98 -9.70 -36.61 6.51
CA ARG A 98 -10.09 -36.29 5.11
C ARG A 98 -9.96 -34.82 4.72
N SER A 99 -8.99 -34.11 5.30
CA SER A 99 -8.64 -32.78 4.81
C SER A 99 -7.69 -32.96 3.63
N GLN A 100 -8.19 -32.75 2.40
CA GLN A 100 -7.34 -32.58 1.22
C GLN A 100 -6.19 -31.63 1.60
N GLU A 101 -4.94 -32.11 1.58
CA GLU A 101 -3.79 -31.28 1.93
C GLU A 101 -3.74 -30.08 0.99
N VAL A 102 -4.03 -28.90 1.53
CA VAL A 102 -3.92 -27.64 0.79
C VAL A 102 -2.45 -27.50 0.36
N PRO A 103 -2.15 -27.31 -0.93
CA PRO A 103 -0.77 -27.19 -1.36
C PRO A 103 -0.08 -26.03 -0.64
N SER A 104 1.02 -26.33 0.07
CA SER A 104 1.75 -25.34 0.83
C SER A 104 2.37 -24.28 -0.09
N VAL A 105 2.17 -23.01 0.25
CA VAL A 105 2.81 -21.88 -0.41
C VAL A 105 3.87 -21.31 0.53
N ARG A 106 5.09 -21.15 0.02
CA ARG A 106 6.20 -20.60 0.80
C ARG A 106 6.01 -19.10 0.99
N PHE A 107 6.26 -18.64 2.21
CA PHE A 107 6.22 -17.23 2.58
C PHE A 107 7.60 -16.80 3.11
N TYR A 108 8.13 -15.72 2.57
CA TYR A 108 9.43 -15.16 2.92
C TYR A 108 9.24 -13.77 3.51
N ASN A 109 9.56 -13.59 4.78
CA ASN A 109 9.56 -12.28 5.42
C ASN A 109 10.96 -11.66 5.31
N LEU A 110 11.14 -10.70 4.39
CA LEU A 110 12.45 -10.07 4.18
C LEU A 110 12.87 -9.18 5.35
N ASN A 111 11.91 -8.73 6.15
CA ASN A 111 12.12 -7.89 7.32
C ASN A 111 12.53 -8.69 8.56
N SER A 112 12.31 -10.01 8.57
CA SER A 112 12.78 -10.88 9.66
C SER A 112 14.26 -11.23 9.56
N VAL A 113 14.95 -10.83 8.48
CA VAL A 113 16.40 -11.06 8.31
C VAL A 113 17.20 -9.76 8.31
N PRO A 114 18.42 -9.79 8.88
CA PRO A 114 19.38 -8.69 8.78
C PRO A 114 19.70 -8.32 7.33
N SER A 115 20.11 -7.08 7.10
CA SER A 115 20.37 -6.52 5.76
C SER A 115 21.33 -7.36 4.91
N TYR A 116 22.39 -7.90 5.50
CA TYR A 116 23.41 -8.70 4.82
C TYR A 116 22.93 -10.10 4.38
N HIS A 117 21.83 -10.61 4.94
CA HIS A 117 21.22 -11.88 4.53
C HIS A 117 20.07 -11.72 3.52
N ARG A 118 19.64 -10.48 3.23
CA ARG A 118 18.49 -10.23 2.34
C ARG A 118 18.72 -10.73 0.92
N SER A 119 19.91 -10.55 0.37
CA SER A 119 20.26 -11.04 -0.97
C SER A 119 20.15 -12.58 -1.07
N ALA A 120 20.60 -13.29 -0.04
CA ALA A 120 20.49 -14.75 0.03
C ALA A 120 19.03 -15.21 0.11
N MET A 121 18.18 -14.53 0.90
CA MET A 121 16.75 -14.82 0.95
C MET A 121 16.06 -14.57 -0.39
N ILE A 122 16.37 -13.46 -1.07
CA ILE A 122 15.85 -13.13 -2.39
C ILE A 122 16.28 -14.17 -3.43
N ALA A 123 17.54 -14.63 -3.38
CA ALA A 123 18.03 -15.70 -4.24
C ALA A 123 17.28 -17.01 -3.97
N LYS A 124 17.08 -17.38 -2.71
CA LYS A 124 16.27 -18.55 -2.31
C LYS A 124 14.86 -18.44 -2.84
N TRP A 125 14.17 -17.31 -2.62
CA TRP A 125 12.83 -17.05 -3.15
C TRP A 125 12.78 -17.13 -4.68
N THR A 126 13.78 -16.62 -5.38
CA THR A 126 13.85 -16.69 -6.85
C THR A 126 13.96 -18.13 -7.36
N ALA A 127 14.73 -18.98 -6.68
CA ALA A 127 14.91 -20.38 -7.06
C ALA A 127 13.69 -21.26 -6.73
N THR A 128 12.96 -20.91 -5.68
CA THR A 128 11.93 -21.78 -5.10
C THR A 128 10.51 -21.31 -5.34
N GLY A 129 10.31 -20.03 -5.61
CA GLY A 129 9.00 -19.42 -5.72
C GLY A 129 8.25 -19.34 -4.38
N GLY A 130 7.09 -18.69 -4.42
CA GLY A 130 6.28 -18.34 -3.26
C GLY A 130 6.06 -16.83 -3.16
N VAL A 131 5.68 -16.40 -1.96
CA VAL A 131 5.39 -14.99 -1.63
C VAL A 131 6.58 -14.41 -0.89
N LEU A 132 7.18 -13.34 -1.43
CA LEU A 132 8.15 -12.51 -0.72
C LEU A 132 7.42 -11.29 -0.16
N CYS A 133 7.37 -11.17 1.16
CA CYS A 133 6.81 -10.02 1.87
C CYS A 133 7.92 -9.09 2.35
N THR A 134 7.77 -7.79 2.11
CA THR A 134 8.71 -6.77 2.58
C THR A 134 8.01 -5.45 2.87
N SER A 135 8.60 -4.61 3.72
CA SER A 135 8.11 -3.25 3.89
C SER A 135 8.55 -2.31 2.78
N SER A 136 7.74 -1.28 2.52
CA SER A 136 8.14 -0.15 1.65
C SER A 136 9.48 0.48 2.08
N ALA A 137 9.72 0.57 3.40
CA ALA A 137 10.96 1.08 3.99
C ALA A 137 12.18 0.19 3.72
N THR A 138 11.98 -1.12 3.48
CA THR A 138 13.07 -2.06 3.13
C THR A 138 13.25 -2.18 1.62
N PHE A 139 12.14 -2.17 0.88
CA PHE A 139 12.13 -2.31 -0.58
C PHE A 139 12.85 -1.14 -1.29
N SER A 140 12.54 0.10 -0.93
CA SER A 140 13.12 1.29 -1.57
C SER A 140 14.67 1.41 -1.43
N PRO A 141 15.27 1.06 -0.26
CA PRO A 141 16.71 0.83 -0.12
C PRO A 141 17.30 -0.20 -1.07
N LEU A 142 16.65 -1.36 -1.22
CA LEU A 142 17.13 -2.44 -2.08
C LEU A 142 17.14 -2.06 -3.56
N CYS A 143 16.19 -1.23 -4.00
CA CYS A 143 16.09 -0.81 -5.40
C CYS A 143 17.00 0.38 -5.75
N LYS A 144 17.42 1.20 -4.78
CA LYS A 144 18.17 2.45 -5.04
C LYS A 144 19.41 2.29 -5.92
N PRO A 145 20.29 1.30 -5.72
CA PRO A 145 21.49 1.14 -6.54
C PRO A 145 21.17 0.98 -8.03
N PHE A 146 19.96 0.54 -8.35
CA PHE A 146 19.53 0.24 -9.71
C PHE A 146 18.77 1.40 -10.38
N LEU A 147 18.27 2.38 -9.61
CA LEU A 147 17.48 3.49 -10.14
C LEU A 147 18.32 4.70 -10.55
N THR A 148 19.44 4.95 -9.85
CA THR A 148 20.30 6.12 -10.10
C THR A 148 21.10 6.03 -11.41
N THR A 149 21.12 4.86 -12.06
CA THR A 149 21.93 4.60 -13.26
C THR A 149 21.21 4.91 -14.58
N GLU A 150 19.90 5.19 -14.54
CA GLU A 150 19.12 5.48 -15.74
C GLU A 150 19.06 6.98 -16.09
N GLY A 151 19.34 7.91 -15.15
CA GLY A 151 19.07 9.35 -15.37
C GLY A 151 20.12 10.38 -14.95
N GLU A 152 21.17 10.05 -14.18
CA GLU A 152 22.09 11.08 -13.62
C GLU A 152 23.55 10.92 -14.08
N GLY A 153 23.75 10.66 -15.39
CA GLY A 153 25.06 10.45 -16.00
C GLY A 153 25.42 11.48 -17.07
N GLY A 154 25.27 12.77 -16.79
CA GLY A 154 25.89 13.83 -17.60
C GLY A 154 27.40 13.90 -17.29
N GLY A 155 28.22 13.05 -17.92
CA GLY A 155 29.66 12.99 -17.64
C GLY A 155 30.42 11.93 -18.44
N THR A 156 30.88 12.35 -19.61
CA THR A 156 32.11 12.02 -20.37
C THR A 156 32.59 10.59 -20.66
N ASP A 157 31.98 9.50 -20.20
CA ASP A 157 32.40 8.17 -20.71
C ASP A 157 31.25 7.17 -20.88
N ALA A 158 30.77 7.07 -22.13
CA ALA A 158 29.69 6.18 -22.54
C ALA A 158 30.05 4.70 -22.31
N ALA A 159 31.33 4.33 -22.41
CA ALA A 159 31.78 2.96 -22.19
C ALA A 159 31.65 2.57 -20.70
N ALA A 160 32.13 3.44 -19.80
CA ALA A 160 32.01 3.23 -18.35
C ALA A 160 30.54 3.24 -17.87
N ALA A 161 29.67 4.02 -18.51
CA ALA A 161 28.23 3.99 -18.24
C ALA A 161 27.57 2.68 -18.71
N ALA A 162 27.95 2.18 -19.89
CA ALA A 162 27.45 0.91 -20.43
C ALA A 162 27.89 -0.28 -19.57
N GLU A 163 29.14 -0.31 -19.11
CA GLU A 163 29.65 -1.35 -18.21
C GLU A 163 28.93 -1.37 -16.87
N ARG A 164 28.74 -0.19 -16.25
CA ARG A 164 27.95 -0.06 -15.00
C ARG A 164 26.52 -0.59 -15.17
N ARG A 165 25.86 -0.26 -16.29
CA ARG A 165 24.52 -0.80 -16.63
C ARG A 165 24.52 -2.30 -16.80
N ARG A 166 25.55 -2.87 -17.44
CA ARG A 166 25.70 -4.33 -17.59
C ARG A 166 25.85 -5.03 -16.24
N LYS A 167 26.66 -4.46 -15.34
CA LYS A 167 26.86 -4.98 -13.98
C LYS A 167 25.56 -4.95 -13.17
N VAL A 168 24.83 -3.83 -13.21
CA VAL A 168 23.50 -3.72 -12.58
C VAL A 168 22.52 -4.76 -13.14
N LYS A 169 22.42 -4.89 -14.46
CA LYS A 169 21.53 -5.87 -15.09
C LYS A 169 21.92 -7.32 -14.78
N SER A 170 23.17 -7.57 -14.42
CA SER A 170 23.64 -8.90 -14.02
C SER A 170 23.33 -9.23 -12.55
N ASP A 171 23.05 -8.23 -11.71
CA ASP A 171 22.79 -8.40 -10.29
C ASP A 171 21.55 -9.29 -10.04
N PRO A 172 21.67 -10.35 -9.21
CA PRO A 172 20.57 -11.26 -8.96
C PRO A 172 19.37 -10.59 -8.27
N VAL A 173 19.61 -9.58 -7.42
CA VAL A 173 18.55 -8.80 -6.76
C VAL A 173 17.81 -7.93 -7.78
N TYR A 174 18.52 -7.31 -8.72
CA TYR A 174 17.92 -6.59 -9.83
C TYR A 174 16.99 -7.50 -10.65
N LYS A 175 17.47 -8.70 -11.02
CA LYS A 175 16.68 -9.67 -11.78
C LYS A 175 15.46 -10.18 -11.03
N ALA A 176 15.61 -10.40 -9.73
CA ALA A 176 14.55 -10.91 -8.87
C ALA A 176 13.43 -9.88 -8.64
N LEU A 177 13.79 -8.62 -8.36
CA LEU A 177 12.85 -7.59 -7.94
C LEU A 177 12.36 -6.68 -9.07
N LEU A 178 13.23 -6.33 -10.03
CA LEU A 178 12.94 -5.28 -11.01
C LEU A 178 12.72 -5.82 -12.43
N ASN A 179 13.67 -6.57 -12.99
CA ASN A 179 13.57 -7.03 -14.38
C ASN A 179 14.31 -8.37 -14.61
N PRO A 180 13.60 -9.50 -14.82
CA PRO A 180 12.17 -9.61 -15.14
C PRO A 180 11.22 -9.29 -13.99
N GLY A 181 11.68 -9.32 -12.72
CA GLY A 181 10.83 -9.01 -11.57
C GLY A 181 9.86 -10.14 -11.19
N PRO A 182 8.94 -9.92 -10.23
CA PRO A 182 7.92 -10.88 -9.82
C PRO A 182 6.79 -11.03 -10.85
N ASP A 183 6.11 -12.18 -10.82
CA ASP A 183 5.00 -12.48 -11.74
C ASP A 183 3.71 -11.70 -11.38
N VAL A 184 3.58 -11.33 -10.11
CA VAL A 184 2.54 -10.45 -9.55
C VAL A 184 3.11 -9.64 -8.39
N ILE A 185 2.71 -8.37 -8.29
CA ILE A 185 2.99 -7.50 -7.15
C ILE A 185 1.69 -7.09 -6.47
N VAL A 186 1.67 -7.16 -5.14
CA VAL A 186 0.57 -6.70 -4.30
C VAL A 186 1.07 -5.61 -3.38
N LEU A 187 0.37 -4.47 -3.34
CA LEU A 187 0.63 -3.37 -2.41
C LEU A 187 -0.47 -3.31 -1.38
N ASP A 188 -0.11 -3.40 -0.10
CA ASP A 188 -1.02 -3.05 0.99
C ASP A 188 -0.93 -1.56 1.31
N GLU A 189 -2.07 -0.95 1.62
CA GLU A 189 -2.23 0.50 1.77
C GLU A 189 -1.58 1.31 0.64
N GLY A 190 -1.82 0.89 -0.61
CA GLY A 190 -1.12 1.45 -1.78
C GLY A 190 -1.30 2.96 -1.96
N HIS A 191 -2.40 3.54 -1.44
CA HIS A 191 -2.59 4.99 -1.42
C HIS A 191 -1.46 5.73 -0.68
N THR A 192 -0.87 5.13 0.35
CA THR A 192 0.26 5.72 1.10
C THR A 192 1.57 5.69 0.32
N MET A 193 1.75 4.66 -0.53
CA MET A 193 2.99 4.41 -1.28
C MET A 193 2.95 5.06 -2.68
N LEU A 194 1.77 5.25 -3.25
CA LEU A 194 1.55 5.77 -4.61
C LEU A 194 1.04 7.22 -4.64
N LYS A 195 1.14 7.94 -3.52
CA LYS A 195 0.65 9.33 -3.41
C LYS A 195 1.39 10.37 -4.24
N ASN A 196 2.67 10.14 -4.53
CA ASN A 196 3.52 11.15 -5.16
C ASN A 196 4.63 10.49 -5.98
N SER A 197 4.66 10.83 -7.27
CA SER A 197 5.58 10.30 -8.28
C SER A 197 7.05 10.59 -8.00
N THR A 198 7.33 11.66 -7.25
CA THR A 198 8.70 12.05 -6.86
C THR A 198 9.27 11.16 -5.76
N THR A 199 8.41 10.49 -4.99
CA THR A 199 8.86 9.69 -3.85
C THR A 199 9.69 8.50 -4.31
N ARG A 200 10.72 8.18 -3.53
CA ARG A 200 11.63 7.08 -3.85
C ARG A 200 10.93 5.72 -3.91
N ILE A 201 9.91 5.52 -3.08
CA ILE A 201 9.10 4.30 -3.10
C ILE A 201 8.32 4.18 -4.42
N TYR A 202 7.68 5.26 -4.89
CA TYR A 202 6.98 5.27 -6.18
C TYR A 202 7.93 4.92 -7.34
N LYS A 203 9.10 5.55 -7.38
CA LYS A 203 10.12 5.25 -8.40
C LYS A 203 10.59 3.78 -8.35
N SER A 204 10.77 3.24 -7.14
CA SER A 204 11.17 1.83 -6.95
C SER A 204 10.08 0.86 -7.41
N LEU A 205 8.82 1.13 -7.07
CA LEU A 205 7.68 0.31 -7.47
C LEU A 205 7.41 0.40 -8.98
N SER A 206 7.58 1.57 -9.59
CA SER A 206 7.39 1.79 -11.03
C SER A 206 8.47 1.10 -11.88
N ALA A 207 9.66 0.89 -11.32
CA ALA A 207 10.74 0.17 -11.98
C ALA A 207 10.51 -1.35 -12.09
N VAL A 208 9.55 -1.89 -11.33
CA VAL A 208 9.19 -3.32 -11.38
C VAL A 208 8.48 -3.65 -12.70
N LYS A 209 9.10 -4.50 -13.53
CA LYS A 209 8.60 -4.93 -14.85
C LYS A 209 7.55 -6.05 -14.74
N THR A 210 6.44 -5.75 -14.07
CA THR A 210 5.27 -6.63 -14.01
C THR A 210 3.99 -5.89 -14.38
N SER A 211 3.15 -6.50 -15.22
CA SER A 211 1.83 -5.94 -15.59
C SER A 211 0.71 -6.37 -14.63
N ARG A 212 0.95 -7.36 -13.77
CA ARG A 212 -0.05 -7.86 -12.81
C ARG A 212 0.18 -7.16 -11.47
N ARG A 213 -0.55 -6.08 -11.28
CA ARG A 213 -0.40 -5.16 -10.16
C ARG A 213 -1.70 -5.11 -9.36
N VAL A 214 -1.66 -5.52 -8.11
CA VAL A 214 -2.82 -5.47 -7.20
C VAL A 214 -2.55 -4.42 -6.15
N VAL A 215 -3.47 -3.48 -5.98
CA VAL A 215 -3.41 -2.46 -4.92
C VAL A 215 -4.56 -2.67 -3.96
N LEU A 216 -4.26 -2.81 -2.68
CA LEU A 216 -5.24 -2.87 -1.60
C LEU A 216 -5.32 -1.49 -0.96
N THR A 217 -6.53 -0.96 -0.80
CA THR A 217 -6.73 0.31 -0.10
C THR A 217 -8.11 0.37 0.55
N GLY A 218 -8.18 0.86 1.80
CA GLY A 218 -9.44 1.10 2.49
C GLY A 218 -10.12 2.41 2.10
N THR A 219 -9.38 3.33 1.49
CA THR A 219 -9.76 4.74 1.35
C THR A 219 -9.34 5.28 -0.03
N PRO A 220 -9.78 4.66 -1.14
CA PRO A 220 -9.32 5.05 -2.48
C PRO A 220 -9.58 6.52 -2.83
N LEU A 221 -10.65 7.12 -2.30
CA LEU A 221 -11.21 8.40 -2.76
C LEU A 221 -11.19 9.50 -1.70
N GLN A 222 -10.54 9.28 -0.55
CA GLN A 222 -10.54 10.28 0.53
C GLN A 222 -9.46 11.35 0.38
N ASN A 223 -8.50 11.20 -0.52
CA ASN A 223 -7.42 12.16 -0.73
C ASN A 223 -7.23 12.39 -2.24
N ASN A 224 -7.20 13.68 -2.63
CA ASN A 224 -6.76 14.25 -3.90
C ASN A 224 -6.86 13.35 -5.17
N LEU A 225 -7.67 13.76 -6.16
CA LEU A 225 -7.80 13.08 -7.46
C LEU A 225 -6.45 12.80 -8.16
N THR A 226 -5.41 13.60 -7.88
CA THR A 226 -4.05 13.33 -8.35
C THR A 226 -3.46 12.04 -7.76
N GLU A 227 -3.65 11.74 -6.48
CA GLU A 227 -3.19 10.48 -5.87
C GLU A 227 -3.91 9.28 -6.51
N TYR A 228 -5.20 9.47 -6.79
CA TYR A 228 -6.00 8.48 -7.46
C TYR A 228 -5.52 8.21 -8.89
N PHE A 229 -5.19 9.26 -9.64
CA PHE A 229 -4.57 9.16 -10.97
C PHE A 229 -3.26 8.36 -10.90
N LEU A 230 -2.34 8.70 -9.99
CA LEU A 230 -1.07 8.00 -9.86
C LEU A 230 -1.24 6.52 -9.51
N MET A 231 -2.21 6.20 -8.65
CA MET A 231 -2.52 4.82 -8.31
C MET A 231 -3.10 4.05 -9.50
N ALA A 232 -4.05 4.65 -10.22
CA ALA A 232 -4.68 4.04 -11.39
C ALA A 232 -3.69 3.85 -12.55
N ASP A 233 -2.87 4.87 -12.84
CA ASP A 233 -1.80 4.80 -13.84
C ASP A 233 -0.73 3.78 -13.45
N TRP A 234 -0.38 3.67 -12.17
CA TRP A 234 0.52 2.61 -11.73
C TRP A 234 -0.08 1.22 -11.95
N VAL A 235 -1.37 1.01 -11.70
CA VAL A 235 -2.02 -0.29 -11.91
C VAL A 235 -2.21 -0.62 -13.39
N SER A 236 -2.61 0.36 -14.19
CA SER A 236 -2.87 0.22 -15.62
C SER A 236 -2.30 1.43 -16.38
N PRO A 237 -1.00 1.41 -16.74
CA PRO A 237 -0.32 2.56 -17.33
C PRO A 237 -0.99 3.06 -18.61
N GLY A 238 -1.16 4.38 -18.71
CA GLY A 238 -1.67 5.06 -19.91
C GLY A 238 -3.19 5.08 -20.06
N ILE A 239 -3.97 4.46 -19.15
CA ILE A 239 -5.43 4.40 -19.27
C ILE A 239 -6.14 5.76 -19.10
N LEU A 240 -5.53 6.65 -18.31
CA LEU A 240 -6.04 8.01 -18.03
C LEU A 240 -5.29 9.11 -18.82
N GLY A 241 -4.33 8.73 -19.66
CA GLY A 241 -3.46 9.69 -20.36
C GLY A 241 -2.40 10.30 -19.45
N THR A 242 -1.99 11.53 -19.75
CA THR A 242 -0.97 12.26 -18.97
C THR A 242 -1.60 12.95 -17.76
N GLU A 243 -0.79 13.20 -16.72
CA GLU A 243 -1.24 13.88 -15.50
C GLU A 243 -1.84 15.27 -15.79
N ALA A 244 -1.25 16.01 -16.72
CA ALA A 244 -1.75 17.32 -17.15
C ALA A 244 -3.12 17.22 -17.84
N ALA A 245 -3.30 16.25 -18.74
CA ALA A 245 -4.57 16.03 -19.41
C ALA A 245 -5.65 15.56 -18.43
N PHE A 246 -5.28 14.69 -17.49
CA PHE A 246 -6.17 14.25 -16.41
C PHE A 246 -6.61 15.42 -15.53
N ASN A 247 -5.70 16.29 -15.13
CA ASN A 247 -6.01 17.43 -14.29
C ASN A 247 -6.94 18.44 -14.98
N ALA A 248 -6.70 18.73 -16.26
CA ALA A 248 -7.56 19.60 -17.05
C ALA A 248 -8.95 19.01 -17.28
N LYS A 249 -9.04 17.70 -17.50
CA LYS A 249 -10.30 17.02 -17.85
C LYS A 249 -11.17 16.66 -16.63
N PHE A 250 -10.54 16.21 -15.54
CA PHE A 250 -11.22 15.67 -14.37
C PHE A 250 -10.97 16.50 -13.12
N THR A 251 -9.71 16.69 -12.70
CA THR A 251 -9.40 17.31 -11.41
C THR A 251 -9.98 18.71 -11.26
N GLY A 252 -9.71 19.62 -12.20
CA GLY A 252 -10.22 20.99 -12.17
C GLY A 252 -11.75 21.03 -12.12
N PRO A 253 -12.46 20.50 -13.14
CA PRO A 253 -13.91 20.53 -13.19
C PRO A 253 -14.61 19.86 -11.99
N ILE A 254 -14.06 18.78 -11.45
CA ILE A 254 -14.62 18.10 -10.27
C ILE A 254 -14.41 18.96 -9.01
N MET A 255 -13.24 19.54 -8.82
CA MET A 255 -12.98 20.41 -7.67
C MET A 255 -13.82 21.69 -7.74
N ASP A 256 -13.99 22.26 -8.93
CA ASP A 256 -14.78 23.47 -9.16
C ASP A 256 -16.28 23.27 -8.87
N GLY A 257 -16.83 22.07 -9.13
CA GLY A 257 -18.23 21.74 -8.80
C GLY A 257 -18.46 21.30 -7.35
N MET A 258 -17.40 21.01 -6.58
CA MET A 258 -17.49 20.68 -5.15
C MET A 258 -17.47 21.91 -4.24
N ALA A 259 -17.14 23.09 -4.77
CA ALA A 259 -17.12 24.33 -4.00
C ALA A 259 -18.53 24.72 -3.53
N ARG A 260 -18.63 25.44 -2.42
CA ARG A 260 -19.95 25.81 -1.85
C ARG A 260 -20.69 26.85 -2.69
N ASP A 261 -19.95 27.61 -3.48
CA ASP A 261 -20.35 28.73 -4.33
C ASP A 261 -20.37 28.36 -5.82
N SER A 262 -20.32 27.06 -6.15
CA SER A 262 -20.33 26.57 -7.53
C SER A 262 -21.63 26.93 -8.26
N SER A 263 -21.51 27.34 -9.53
CA SER A 263 -22.66 27.55 -10.41
C SER A 263 -23.34 26.23 -10.78
N ALA A 264 -24.61 26.29 -11.22
CA ALA A 264 -25.34 25.11 -11.69
C ALA A 264 -24.63 24.38 -12.84
N ASP A 265 -24.02 25.13 -13.76
CA ASP A 265 -23.24 24.58 -14.88
C ASP A 265 -21.98 23.85 -14.39
N ALA A 266 -21.30 24.39 -13.37
CA ALA A 266 -20.12 23.75 -12.77
C ALA A 266 -20.49 22.44 -12.06
N ILE A 267 -21.63 22.40 -11.36
CA ILE A 267 -22.15 21.17 -10.72
C ILE A 267 -22.51 20.12 -11.77
N ALA A 268 -23.20 20.50 -12.85
CA ALA A 268 -23.54 19.60 -13.94
C ALA A 268 -22.29 19.03 -14.64
N LEU A 269 -21.27 19.87 -14.85
CA LEU A 269 -19.99 19.44 -15.40
C LEU A 269 -19.24 18.49 -14.45
N HIS A 270 -19.25 18.77 -13.14
CA HIS A 270 -18.72 17.88 -12.11
C HIS A 270 -19.36 16.48 -12.21
N ASP A 271 -20.69 16.40 -12.22
CA ASP A 271 -21.41 15.13 -12.23
C ASP A 271 -21.13 14.33 -13.51
N ALA A 272 -21.07 15.02 -14.65
CA ALA A 272 -20.72 14.42 -15.93
C ALA A 272 -19.28 13.85 -15.92
N ARG A 273 -18.30 14.62 -15.43
CA ARG A 273 -16.90 14.19 -15.35
C ARG A 273 -16.68 13.07 -14.33
N LEU A 274 -17.38 13.11 -13.21
CA LEU A 274 -17.31 12.07 -12.19
C LEU A 274 -17.88 10.75 -12.72
N THR A 275 -19.01 10.79 -13.44
CA THR A 275 -19.62 9.62 -14.08
C THR A 275 -18.71 9.03 -15.16
N GLU A 276 -18.14 9.90 -16.01
CA GLU A 276 -17.17 9.49 -17.04
C GLU A 276 -15.96 8.80 -16.40
N LEU A 277 -15.38 9.41 -15.35
CA LEU A 277 -14.24 8.87 -14.63
C LEU A 277 -14.57 7.50 -14.03
N HIS A 278 -15.70 7.36 -13.34
CA HIS A 278 -16.15 6.09 -12.78
C HIS A 278 -16.29 5.00 -13.86
N SER A 279 -16.84 5.32 -15.03
CA SER A 279 -16.98 4.37 -16.13
C SER A 279 -15.62 3.85 -16.64
N VAL A 280 -14.60 4.71 -16.70
CA VAL A 280 -13.25 4.33 -17.13
C VAL A 280 -12.57 3.41 -16.11
N LEU A 281 -12.82 3.63 -14.82
CA LEU A 281 -12.16 2.94 -13.72
C LEU A 281 -12.84 1.64 -13.29
N SER A 282 -14.17 1.56 -13.50
CA SER A 282 -14.99 0.42 -13.10
C SER A 282 -14.46 -0.96 -13.51
N PRO A 283 -13.77 -1.15 -14.66
CA PRO A 283 -13.26 -2.46 -15.05
C PRO A 283 -12.18 -3.04 -14.13
N PHE A 284 -11.42 -2.18 -13.42
CA PHE A 284 -10.28 -2.62 -12.61
C PHE A 284 -10.28 -2.09 -11.19
N VAL A 285 -11.23 -1.24 -10.82
CA VAL A 285 -11.40 -0.74 -9.47
C VAL A 285 -12.62 -1.40 -8.84
N HIS A 286 -12.37 -2.35 -7.93
CA HIS A 286 -13.42 -3.04 -7.21
C HIS A 286 -13.64 -2.39 -5.85
N ARG A 287 -14.71 -1.61 -5.72
CA ARG A 287 -15.10 -0.92 -4.48
C ARG A 287 -16.27 -1.62 -3.78
N ARG A 288 -16.16 -1.77 -2.47
CA ARG A 288 -17.21 -2.27 -1.56
C ARG A 288 -17.18 -1.46 -0.27
N GLY A 289 -18.33 -0.88 0.10
CA GLY A 289 -18.46 -0.11 1.32
C GLY A 289 -18.83 -1.00 2.52
N ALA A 290 -18.95 -0.37 3.69
CA ALA A 290 -19.36 -1.05 4.92
C ALA A 290 -20.84 -1.49 4.91
N ASP A 291 -21.62 -1.01 3.93
CA ASP A 291 -22.99 -1.43 3.65
C ASP A 291 -23.09 -2.94 3.42
N VAL A 292 -22.06 -3.57 2.86
CA VAL A 292 -22.01 -5.03 2.65
C VAL A 292 -22.17 -5.83 3.94
N LEU A 293 -21.77 -5.27 5.08
CA LEU A 293 -21.89 -5.93 6.38
C LEU A 293 -23.17 -5.56 7.13
N ARG A 294 -23.93 -4.56 6.67
CA ARG A 294 -25.14 -4.09 7.38
C ARG A 294 -26.28 -5.10 7.31
N ASP A 295 -26.34 -5.85 6.21
CA ASP A 295 -27.41 -6.81 5.95
C ASP A 295 -27.07 -8.22 6.45
N ASP A 296 -25.89 -8.44 7.04
CA ASP A 296 -25.49 -9.72 7.60
C ASP A 296 -26.02 -9.87 9.04
N PRO A 297 -26.99 -10.77 9.29
CA PRO A 297 -27.59 -10.94 10.61
C PRO A 297 -26.62 -11.52 11.66
N SER A 298 -25.45 -12.04 11.25
CA SER A 298 -24.43 -12.55 12.16
C SER A 298 -23.56 -11.45 12.77
N ILE A 299 -23.61 -10.21 12.24
CA ILE A 299 -22.78 -9.09 12.68
C ILE A 299 -23.62 -8.11 13.51
N PRO A 300 -23.23 -7.82 14.77
CA PRO A 300 -23.93 -6.81 15.58
C PRO A 300 -23.90 -5.41 14.94
N PRO A 301 -24.96 -4.60 15.09
CA PRO A 301 -25.00 -3.25 14.53
C PRO A 301 -23.94 -2.35 15.17
N MET A 302 -23.25 -1.55 14.34
CA MET A 302 -22.27 -0.58 14.82
C MET A 302 -22.97 0.58 15.55
N GLN A 303 -22.68 0.74 16.83
CA GLN A 303 -23.14 1.88 17.64
C GLN A 303 -22.05 2.95 17.71
N GLN A 304 -22.40 4.19 17.37
CA GLN A 304 -21.50 5.34 17.48
C GLN A 304 -22.14 6.42 18.35
N ALA A 305 -21.38 6.90 19.34
CA ALA A 305 -21.81 7.99 20.21
C ALA A 305 -20.72 9.07 20.28
N VAL A 306 -21.11 10.33 20.12
CA VAL A 306 -20.21 11.48 20.29
C VAL A 306 -20.44 12.05 21.69
N LEU A 307 -19.43 11.92 22.56
CA LEU A 307 -19.49 12.43 23.92
C LEU A 307 -18.94 13.85 23.98
N HIS A 308 -19.82 14.82 24.19
CA HIS A 308 -19.44 16.22 24.38
C HIS A 308 -19.03 16.46 25.84
N VAL A 309 -17.72 16.46 26.10
CA VAL A 309 -17.17 16.70 27.44
C VAL A 309 -16.86 18.19 27.63
N ARG A 310 -17.36 18.78 28.72
CA ARG A 310 -17.02 20.16 29.09
C ARG A 310 -15.59 20.23 29.60
N GLN A 311 -14.85 21.26 29.20
CA GLN A 311 -13.51 21.53 29.72
C GLN A 311 -13.55 21.80 31.23
N SER A 312 -12.54 21.29 31.96
CA SER A 312 -12.40 21.57 33.38
C SER A 312 -11.96 23.03 33.63
N LYS A 313 -12.20 23.53 34.85
CA LYS A 313 -11.76 24.89 35.25
C LYS A 313 -10.26 25.12 34.99
N MET A 314 -9.44 24.09 35.21
CA MET A 314 -7.99 24.14 34.97
C MET A 314 -7.65 24.22 33.49
N GLN A 315 -8.31 23.41 32.64
CA GLN A 315 -8.11 23.45 31.19
C GLN A 315 -8.47 24.82 30.62
N VAL A 316 -9.58 25.42 31.08
CA VAL A 316 -9.99 26.78 30.69
C VAL A 316 -8.95 27.82 31.10
N LYS A 317 -8.42 27.73 32.34
CA LYS A 317 -7.38 28.66 32.83
C LYS A 317 -6.11 28.58 31.98
N LEU A 318 -5.65 27.36 31.69
CA LEU A 318 -4.47 27.13 30.85
C LEU A 318 -4.66 27.59 29.41
N TYR A 319 -5.83 27.32 28.81
CA TYR A 319 -6.16 27.77 27.47
C TYR A 319 -6.18 29.31 27.36
N ARG A 320 -6.78 29.99 28.34
CA ARG A 320 -6.78 31.46 28.42
C ARG A 320 -5.37 32.03 28.60
N ALA A 321 -4.56 31.41 29.46
CA ALA A 321 -3.16 31.81 29.66
C ALA A 321 -2.34 31.66 28.36
N PHE A 322 -2.51 30.56 27.62
CA PHE A 322 -1.84 30.35 26.34
C PHE A 322 -2.26 31.39 25.30
N LYS A 323 -3.56 31.71 25.21
CA LYS A 323 -4.06 32.75 24.30
C LYS A 323 -3.45 34.12 24.61
N LEU A 324 -3.29 34.45 25.90
CA LEU A 324 -2.68 35.71 26.34
C LEU A 324 -1.17 35.74 26.05
N TYR A 325 -0.45 34.65 26.34
CA TYR A 325 0.97 34.50 26.00
C TYR A 325 1.19 34.75 24.51
N LYS A 326 0.38 34.12 23.64
CA LYS A 326 0.47 34.30 22.20
C LYS A 326 0.15 35.72 21.73
N LYS A 327 -0.77 36.42 22.39
CA LYS A 327 -1.05 37.83 22.06
C LYS A 327 0.15 38.74 22.37
N ARG A 328 1.01 38.34 23.32
CA ARG A 328 2.20 39.09 23.76
C ARG A 328 3.47 38.70 23.02
N SER A 329 3.58 37.46 22.56
CA SER A 329 4.69 37.03 21.71
C SER A 329 4.36 37.30 20.25
N ASP A 330 5.18 38.11 19.59
CA ASP A 330 5.13 38.34 18.12
C ASP A 330 5.58 37.08 17.32
N ALA A 331 5.58 35.92 17.97
CA ALA A 331 6.00 34.65 17.40
C ALA A 331 4.97 34.20 16.36
N GLY A 332 5.48 33.90 15.15
CA GLY A 332 4.72 33.63 13.94
C GLY A 332 3.46 32.76 14.14
N ASN A 333 2.41 33.12 13.42
CA ASN A 333 1.05 32.59 13.58
C ASN A 333 0.87 31.16 12.99
N ASN A 334 1.79 30.23 13.25
CA ASN A 334 1.65 28.87 12.76
C ASN A 334 0.61 28.10 13.59
N PHE A 335 -0.56 27.88 12.99
CA PHE A 335 -1.68 27.14 13.59
C PHE A 335 -1.27 25.76 14.11
N PHE A 336 -0.46 25.02 13.35
CA PHE A 336 -0.10 23.65 13.71
C PHE A 336 0.77 23.58 14.97
N ASP A 337 1.70 24.51 15.12
CA ASP A 337 2.54 24.63 16.32
C ASP A 337 1.68 24.93 17.56
N GLN A 338 0.70 25.81 17.42
CA GLN A 338 -0.22 26.14 18.52
C GLN A 338 -1.12 24.97 18.89
N TYR A 339 -1.66 24.27 17.87
CA TYR A 339 -2.47 23.09 18.08
C TYR A 339 -1.68 22.00 18.82
N GLN A 340 -0.43 21.75 18.41
CA GLN A 340 0.44 20.78 19.09
C GLN A 340 0.74 21.17 20.54
N LYS A 341 0.94 22.46 20.82
CA LYS A 341 1.17 22.98 22.19
C LYS A 341 -0.08 22.89 23.08
N LEU A 342 -1.28 23.05 22.52
CA LEU A 342 -2.55 23.01 23.26
C LEU A 342 -3.18 21.61 23.37
N ARG A 343 -2.82 20.69 22.48
CA ARG A 343 -3.34 19.32 22.47
C ARG A 343 -3.15 18.59 23.81
N PRO A 344 -1.99 18.67 24.49
CA PRO A 344 -1.81 18.07 25.81
C PRO A 344 -2.82 18.60 26.84
N VAL A 345 -3.08 19.92 26.86
CA VAL A 345 -4.07 20.54 27.76
C VAL A 345 -5.46 19.96 27.55
N SER A 346 -5.82 19.72 26.30
CA SER A 346 -7.13 19.16 25.92
C SER A 346 -7.27 17.70 26.36
N ASN A 347 -6.19 16.93 26.36
CA ASN A 347 -6.17 15.56 26.87
C ASN A 347 -6.25 15.54 28.41
N HIS A 348 -5.29 16.20 29.08
CA HIS A 348 -5.30 16.35 30.54
C HIS A 348 -4.26 17.41 30.97
N PRO A 349 -4.57 18.36 31.88
CA PRO A 349 -3.62 19.40 32.32
C PRO A 349 -2.25 18.88 32.80
N ALA A 350 -2.22 17.71 33.45
CA ALA A 350 -0.98 17.13 34.00
C ALA A 350 0.05 16.74 32.93
N THR A 351 -0.36 16.51 31.67
CA THR A 351 0.60 16.15 30.60
C THR A 351 1.58 17.29 30.33
N LEU A 352 1.19 18.55 30.55
CA LEU A 352 2.12 19.68 30.47
C LEU A 352 3.22 19.60 31.54
N LEU A 353 2.86 19.21 32.76
CA LEU A 353 3.83 19.07 33.87
C LEU A 353 4.87 17.99 33.54
N TYR A 354 4.45 16.89 32.93
CA TYR A 354 5.35 15.82 32.51
C TYR A 354 6.31 16.29 31.41
N THR A 355 5.82 17.02 30.41
CA THR A 355 6.68 17.58 29.35
C THR A 355 7.71 18.56 29.90
N VAL A 356 7.33 19.41 30.86
CA VAL A 356 8.26 20.36 31.50
C VAL A 356 9.29 19.63 32.35
N ARG A 357 8.87 18.64 33.15
CA ARG A 357 9.79 17.84 33.98
C ARG A 357 10.77 16.99 33.17
N SER A 358 10.31 16.39 32.08
CA SER A 358 11.18 15.63 31.16
C SER A 358 12.23 16.54 30.51
N ARG A 359 11.84 17.75 30.09
CA ARG A 359 12.79 18.72 29.52
C ARG A 359 13.79 19.24 30.56
N ALA A 360 13.34 19.51 31.77
CA ALA A 360 14.23 19.92 32.86
C ALA A 360 15.23 18.82 33.26
N ALA A 361 14.82 17.55 33.16
CA ALA A 361 15.70 16.40 33.38
C ALA A 361 16.71 16.21 32.23
N ASP A 362 16.31 16.42 30.97
CA ASP A 362 17.21 16.36 29.81
C ASP A 362 18.19 17.54 29.75
N GLU A 363 17.81 18.71 30.27
CA GLU A 363 18.66 19.91 30.32
C GLU A 363 19.62 19.94 31.53
N GLY A 364 19.67 18.87 32.33
CA GLY A 364 20.66 18.74 33.41
C GLY A 364 20.56 19.78 34.51
N VAL A 365 19.41 20.45 34.67
CA VAL A 365 19.17 21.35 35.81
C VAL A 365 18.64 20.52 36.97
N GLY A 366 19.52 19.66 37.50
CA GLY A 366 19.42 19.19 38.88
C GLY A 366 19.79 20.35 39.81
N GLY A 367 19.00 20.53 40.86
CA GLY A 367 19.15 21.62 41.83
C GLY A 367 20.45 21.59 42.64
#